data_AF-A0A5C8WNQ9-F1
#
_entry.id   AF-A0A5C8WNQ9-F1
#
_cell.length_a   1.000
_cell.length_b   1.000
_cell.length_c   1.000
_cell.angle_alpha   90.00
_cell.angle_beta   90.00
_cell.angle_gamma   90.00
#
_symmetry.space_group_name_H-M   'P 1'
#
loop_
_entity.id
_entity.type
_entity.pdbx_description
1 polymer ?
#
loop_
_entity_poly.entity_id
_entity_poly.type
_entity_poly.pdbx_seq_one_letter_code
_entity_poly.pdbx_strand_id
1 'polypeptide(L)'
;MRSPSPATAWSAFARTAVIAAVAILSGYLALAVAIDPYDSGRSRLFSVGAVRPQGPRTALAVRGRDPAFSGAILGNSHIQLVEPARLAAATSIPFVQLSVPATGPGEQLLILDWYLRHHPTPAALVMAADDFWCTDDPALPPGKPFPFWLLERDPVAYALGLLRFNVAQEVVGRIGWLLRRARPVAPADGWWNYEPDYLKLGFAGDARPAPGAGAATPDTPEPHRAGPFPAAARLATILARVPAETPVVMVFPPIHASALPRPGTRRAAAEQACKAAIAAALASHPRSAMLDERRDTPESHDDALFFDQSHYRLPVARPLADAIAAAVNRLRARPAIPG
;
A
#
# COMPACT_ATOMS: atom_id res chain seq x y z
N MET A 1 67.50 7.69 2.38
CA MET A 1 66.12 7.27 2.73
C MET A 1 65.94 5.84 2.26
N ARG A 2 65.73 4.87 3.17
CA ARG A 2 65.44 3.48 2.76
C ARG A 2 63.99 3.42 2.27
N SER A 3 63.80 2.99 1.03
CA SER A 3 62.45 2.70 0.50
C SER A 3 61.82 1.58 1.34
N PRO A 4 60.55 1.71 1.75
CA PRO A 4 59.85 0.66 2.47
C PRO A 4 59.84 -0.63 1.66
N SER A 5 59.90 -1.79 2.34
CA SER A 5 59.76 -3.07 1.67
C SER A 5 58.42 -3.14 0.92
N PRO A 6 58.30 -3.88 -0.19
CA PRO A 6 57.04 -4.04 -0.91
C PRO A 6 55.88 -4.47 0.00
N ALA A 7 56.14 -5.33 0.99
CA ALA A 7 55.14 -5.77 1.97
C ALA A 7 54.67 -4.63 2.89
N THR A 8 55.59 -3.77 3.35
CA THR A 8 55.25 -2.59 4.17
C THR A 8 54.46 -1.56 3.37
N ALA A 9 54.85 -1.32 2.10
CA ALA A 9 54.13 -0.43 1.20
C ALA A 9 52.70 -0.95 0.91
N TRP A 10 52.55 -2.25 0.69
CA TRP A 10 51.25 -2.88 0.43
C TRP A 10 50.34 -2.88 1.66
N SER A 11 50.89 -3.13 2.85
CA SER A 11 50.15 -3.01 4.11
C SER A 11 49.66 -1.57 4.36
N ALA A 12 50.52 -0.58 4.12
CA ALA A 12 50.14 0.83 4.24
C ALA A 12 49.06 1.24 3.22
N PHE A 13 49.20 0.80 1.97
CA PHE A 13 48.18 1.01 0.92
C PHE A 13 46.85 0.36 1.32
N ALA A 14 46.86 -0.92 1.69
CA ALA A 14 45.65 -1.64 2.09
C ALA A 14 44.95 -0.98 3.28
N ARG A 15 45.72 -0.57 4.30
CA ARG A 15 45.18 0.17 5.46
C ARG A 15 44.54 1.49 5.03
N THR A 16 45.22 2.28 4.20
CA THR A 16 44.69 3.55 3.69
C THR A 16 43.44 3.33 2.85
N ALA A 17 43.43 2.32 1.98
CA ALA A 17 42.28 1.97 1.14
C ALA A 17 41.07 1.56 1.99
N VAL A 18 41.26 0.73 3.02
CA VAL A 18 40.19 0.34 3.95
C VAL A 18 39.68 1.54 4.73
N ILE A 19 40.56 2.38 5.27
CA ILE A 19 40.16 3.59 6.00
C ILE A 19 39.37 4.53 5.08
N ALA A 20 39.83 4.75 3.86
CA ALA A 20 39.13 5.59 2.88
C ALA A 20 37.76 5.01 2.51
N ALA A 21 37.68 3.70 2.27
CA ALA A 21 36.42 3.02 1.96
C ALA A 21 35.41 3.14 3.11
N VAL A 22 35.86 2.92 4.36
CA VAL A 22 35.03 3.09 5.55
C VAL A 22 34.59 4.54 5.71
N ALA A 23 35.51 5.51 5.56
CA ALA A 23 35.18 6.94 5.67
C ALA A 23 34.14 7.38 4.63
N ILE A 24 34.28 6.93 3.37
CA ILE A 24 33.32 7.23 2.30
C ILE A 24 31.97 6.59 2.60
N LEU A 25 31.94 5.32 3.00
CA LEU A 25 30.72 4.59 3.33
C LEU A 25 29.98 5.24 4.50
N SER A 26 30.69 5.55 5.59
CA SER A 26 30.14 6.22 6.76
C SER A 26 29.66 7.64 6.42
N GLY A 27 30.42 8.39 5.62
CA GLY A 27 30.03 9.73 5.17
C GLY A 27 28.76 9.71 4.31
N TYR A 28 28.66 8.74 3.38
CA TYR A 28 27.45 8.53 2.58
C TYR A 28 26.26 8.16 3.44
N LEU A 29 26.40 7.19 4.35
CA LEU A 29 25.30 6.78 5.23
C LEU A 29 24.83 7.94 6.12
N ALA A 30 25.75 8.70 6.70
CA ALA A 30 25.41 9.89 7.48
C ALA A 30 24.63 10.91 6.64
N LEU A 31 25.07 11.17 5.40
CA LEU A 31 24.35 12.05 4.48
C LEU A 31 22.97 11.50 4.13
N ALA A 32 22.85 10.23 3.76
CA ALA A 32 21.59 9.60 3.37
C ALA A 32 20.58 9.59 4.52
N VAL A 33 21.02 9.28 5.74
CA VAL A 33 20.20 9.38 6.95
C VAL A 33 19.79 10.83 7.21
N ALA A 34 20.72 11.79 7.14
CA ALA A 34 20.41 13.19 7.38
C ALA A 34 19.40 13.75 6.37
N ILE A 35 19.57 13.45 5.08
CA ILE A 35 18.70 13.86 3.98
C ILE A 35 17.34 13.18 4.04
N ASP A 36 17.28 11.90 4.46
CA ASP A 36 16.11 11.03 4.43
C ASP A 36 15.38 11.12 3.07
N PRO A 37 15.89 10.44 2.02
CA PRO A 37 15.51 10.70 0.63
C PRO A 37 14.01 10.56 0.34
N TYR A 38 13.30 9.78 1.15
CA TYR A 38 11.86 9.55 1.03
C TYR A 38 11.03 10.26 2.10
N ASP A 39 11.67 11.09 2.92
CA ASP A 39 11.07 11.84 4.02
C ASP A 39 10.30 10.90 4.97
N SER A 40 10.93 9.77 5.32
CA SER A 40 10.38 8.72 6.19
C SER A 40 10.23 9.15 7.65
N GLY A 41 10.81 10.29 8.04
CA GLY A 41 10.73 10.83 9.39
C GLY A 41 11.81 10.29 10.33
N ARG A 42 12.72 9.44 9.84
CA ARG A 42 13.90 8.98 10.60
C ARG A 42 14.93 10.08 10.79
N SER A 43 15.00 11.02 9.84
CA SER A 43 15.59 12.34 10.05
C SER A 43 14.56 13.40 9.71
N ARG A 44 14.53 14.48 10.48
CA ARG A 44 13.69 15.66 10.23
C ARG A 44 14.50 16.89 9.82
N LEU A 45 15.82 16.77 9.71
CA LEU A 45 16.74 17.89 9.45
C LEU A 45 16.38 18.67 8.17
N PHE A 46 15.94 17.96 7.14
CA PHE A 46 15.54 18.54 5.85
C PHE A 46 14.11 18.15 5.43
N SER A 47 13.26 17.87 6.42
CA SER A 47 11.83 17.67 6.18
C SER A 47 11.16 19.02 5.95
N VAL A 48 10.34 19.12 4.91
CA VAL A 48 9.66 20.37 4.53
C VAL A 48 8.14 20.25 4.54
N GLY A 49 7.61 19.13 5.06
CA GLY A 49 6.17 18.88 5.14
C GLY A 49 5.46 18.79 3.77
N ALA A 50 6.19 18.43 2.72
CA ALA A 50 5.64 18.30 1.37
C ALA A 50 6.13 17.03 0.68
N VAL A 51 5.27 16.44 -0.14
CA VAL A 51 5.56 15.21 -0.88
C VAL A 51 6.20 15.55 -2.22
N ARG A 52 7.44 15.08 -2.44
CA ARG A 52 8.08 15.16 -3.75
C ARG A 52 7.36 14.23 -4.75
N PRO A 53 7.21 14.60 -6.03
CA PRO A 53 6.77 13.67 -7.07
C PRO A 53 7.66 12.43 -7.12
N GLN A 54 7.09 11.30 -6.71
CA GLN A 54 7.74 9.99 -6.67
C GLN A 54 6.68 8.89 -6.69
N GLY A 55 7.08 7.65 -6.98
CA GLY A 55 6.16 6.53 -7.07
C GLY A 55 5.46 6.19 -5.74
N PRO A 56 4.28 5.55 -5.77
CA PRO A 56 3.50 5.24 -4.56
C PRO A 56 4.28 4.36 -3.56
N ARG A 57 5.15 3.47 -4.06
CA ARG A 57 6.01 2.58 -3.24
C ARG A 57 6.94 3.32 -2.28
N THR A 58 7.36 4.53 -2.63
CA THR A 58 8.29 5.34 -1.80
C THR A 58 7.58 6.52 -1.15
N ALA A 59 6.56 7.09 -1.81
CA ALA A 59 5.75 8.17 -1.26
C ALA A 59 4.96 7.77 0.00
N LEU A 60 4.63 6.49 0.16
CA LEU A 60 3.92 5.99 1.34
C LEU A 60 4.66 6.27 2.66
N ALA A 61 5.99 6.43 2.65
CA ALA A 61 6.74 6.64 3.89
C ALA A 61 6.40 8.00 4.52
N VAL A 62 6.44 9.06 3.71
CA VAL A 62 6.05 10.41 4.13
C VAL A 62 4.54 10.54 4.34
N ARG A 63 3.72 9.91 3.48
CA ARG A 63 2.26 9.98 3.58
C ARG A 63 1.71 9.25 4.80
N GLY A 64 2.20 8.03 5.05
CA GLY A 64 1.74 7.19 6.16
C GLY A 64 2.14 7.70 7.55
N ARG A 65 3.00 8.71 7.64
CA ARG A 65 3.37 9.36 8.91
C ARG A 65 2.82 10.78 9.06
N ASP A 66 2.12 11.29 8.05
CA ASP A 66 1.69 12.68 8.01
C ASP A 66 0.54 12.90 9.00
N PRO A 67 0.74 13.70 10.07
CA PRO A 67 -0.27 13.90 11.11
C PRO A 67 -1.52 14.63 10.62
N ALA A 68 -1.51 15.19 9.40
CA ALA A 68 -2.70 15.78 8.80
C ALA A 68 -3.81 14.76 8.49
N PHE A 69 -3.48 13.46 8.45
CA PHE A 69 -4.42 12.40 8.05
C PHE A 69 -4.63 11.37 9.16
N SER A 70 -5.76 11.50 9.86
CA SER A 70 -6.14 10.58 10.94
C SER A 70 -6.91 9.35 10.46
N GLY A 71 -7.26 9.26 9.18
CA GLY A 71 -7.76 8.03 8.55
C GLY A 71 -6.86 7.54 7.42
N ALA A 72 -6.90 6.24 7.10
CA ALA A 72 -6.14 5.66 5.99
C ALA A 72 -6.99 4.74 5.11
N ILE A 73 -6.70 4.76 3.80
CA ILE A 73 -7.18 3.79 2.81
C ILE A 73 -5.97 2.97 2.37
N LEU A 74 -6.00 1.65 2.55
CA LEU A 74 -4.92 0.72 2.24
C LEU A 74 -5.38 -0.32 1.22
N GLY A 75 -4.48 -0.71 0.32
CA GLY A 75 -4.77 -1.71 -0.69
C GLY A 75 -3.82 -1.58 -1.88
N ASN A 76 -4.32 -1.88 -3.07
CA ASN A 76 -3.58 -1.72 -4.32
C ASN A 76 -4.42 -0.99 -5.38
N SER A 77 -4.14 -1.21 -6.67
CA SER A 77 -4.84 -0.55 -7.76
C SER A 77 -6.35 -0.77 -7.73
N HIS A 78 -6.84 -1.86 -7.14
CA HIS A 78 -8.27 -2.16 -7.03
C HIS A 78 -9.04 -1.24 -6.07
N ILE A 79 -8.39 -0.43 -5.23
CA ILE A 79 -9.07 0.55 -4.36
C ILE A 79 -8.63 2.00 -4.62
N GLN A 80 -7.64 2.22 -5.50
CA GLN A 80 -7.01 3.53 -5.70
C GLN A 80 -8.01 4.65 -6.04
N LEU A 81 -9.07 4.33 -6.78
CA LEU A 81 -10.07 5.31 -7.21
C LEU A 81 -11.00 5.79 -6.08
N VAL A 82 -10.99 5.15 -4.91
CA VAL A 82 -11.70 5.70 -3.74
C VAL A 82 -11.03 7.02 -3.33
N GLU A 83 -11.79 8.10 -3.48
CA GLU A 83 -11.32 9.48 -3.27
C GLU A 83 -11.26 9.80 -1.76
N PRO A 84 -10.08 10.10 -1.18
CA PRO A 84 -9.97 10.49 0.23
C PRO A 84 -10.81 11.73 0.57
N ALA A 85 -10.88 12.71 -0.34
CA ALA A 85 -11.69 13.91 -0.18
C ALA A 85 -13.18 13.60 -0.03
N ARG A 86 -13.70 12.59 -0.76
CA ARG A 86 -15.10 12.17 -0.67
C ARG A 86 -15.39 11.50 0.67
N LEU A 87 -14.52 10.60 1.13
CA LEU A 87 -14.64 10.01 2.46
C LEU A 87 -14.55 11.08 3.56
N ALA A 88 -13.62 12.03 3.42
CA ALA A 88 -13.45 13.12 4.37
C ALA A 88 -14.69 14.01 4.46
N ALA A 89 -15.30 14.36 3.32
CA ALA A 89 -16.55 15.12 3.30
C ALA A 89 -17.69 14.37 4.01
N ALA A 90 -17.79 13.04 3.84
CA ALA A 90 -18.88 12.23 4.39
C ALA A 90 -18.69 11.78 5.86
N THR A 91 -17.45 11.82 6.39
CA THR A 91 -17.13 11.31 7.74
C THR A 91 -16.47 12.35 8.66
N SER A 92 -16.05 13.49 8.09
CA SER A 92 -15.20 14.49 8.75
C SER A 92 -13.83 13.95 9.23
N ILE A 93 -13.34 12.87 8.62
CA ILE A 93 -12.02 12.29 8.90
C ILE A 93 -11.10 12.60 7.72
N PRO A 94 -9.95 13.27 7.93
CA PRO A 94 -8.97 13.45 6.87
C PRO A 94 -8.30 12.10 6.54
N PHE A 95 -8.56 11.57 5.35
CA PHE A 95 -8.01 10.30 4.88
C PHE A 95 -6.75 10.49 4.03
N VAL A 96 -5.79 9.58 4.19
CA VAL A 96 -4.67 9.39 3.26
C VAL A 96 -4.85 8.10 2.46
N GLN A 97 -4.61 8.16 1.15
CA GLN A 97 -4.54 7.03 0.24
C GLN A 97 -3.14 6.43 0.25
N LEU A 98 -3.05 5.21 0.77
CA LEU A 98 -1.84 4.39 0.87
C LEU A 98 -1.92 3.14 -0.01
N SER A 99 -2.84 3.12 -0.99
CA SER A 99 -2.87 2.07 -2.00
C SER A 99 -1.61 2.07 -2.87
N VAL A 100 -1.04 0.88 -3.09
CA VAL A 100 0.14 0.71 -3.93
C VAL A 100 -0.14 -0.33 -5.01
N PRO A 101 -0.11 0.02 -6.31
CA PRO A 101 -0.38 -0.92 -7.40
C PRO A 101 0.51 -2.15 -7.34
N ALA A 102 -0.05 -3.31 -7.70
CA ALA A 102 0.65 -4.59 -7.72
C ALA A 102 1.32 -4.93 -6.36
N THR A 103 0.58 -4.73 -5.27
CA THR A 103 0.95 -5.21 -3.93
C THR A 103 -0.09 -6.20 -3.41
N GLY A 104 0.37 -7.15 -2.62
CA GLY A 104 -0.46 -8.15 -1.95
C GLY A 104 -0.58 -7.90 -0.45
N PRO A 105 -1.11 -8.89 0.30
CA PRO A 105 -1.32 -8.76 1.74
C PRO A 105 -0.03 -8.50 2.53
N GLY A 106 1.11 -9.06 2.12
CA GLY A 106 2.38 -8.89 2.83
C GLY A 106 2.81 -7.42 2.91
N GLU A 107 2.79 -6.72 1.77
CA GLU A 107 3.12 -5.29 1.71
C GLU A 107 2.04 -4.43 2.37
N GLN A 108 0.76 -4.72 2.13
CA GLN A 108 -0.35 -3.94 2.68
C GLN A 108 -0.38 -3.97 4.22
N LEU A 109 -0.10 -5.14 4.82
CA LEU A 109 0.01 -5.28 6.28
C LEU A 109 1.23 -4.56 6.86
N LEU A 110 2.35 -4.48 6.13
CA LEU A 110 3.49 -3.66 6.53
C LEU A 110 3.17 -2.16 6.47
N ILE A 111 2.45 -1.72 5.44
CA ILE A 111 1.99 -0.33 5.32
C ILE A 111 1.04 0.02 6.47
N LEU A 112 0.14 -0.90 6.85
CA LEU A 112 -0.71 -0.74 8.03
C LEU A 112 0.13 -0.59 9.31
N ASP A 113 1.12 -1.47 9.54
CA ASP A 113 2.00 -1.34 10.70
C ASP A 113 2.74 0.01 10.69
N TRP A 114 3.25 0.46 9.54
CA TRP A 114 3.87 1.78 9.40
C TRP A 114 2.94 2.91 9.81
N TYR A 115 1.69 2.89 9.33
CA TYR A 115 0.69 3.90 9.66
C TYR A 115 0.36 3.93 11.15
N LEU A 116 0.07 2.77 11.75
CA LEU A 116 -0.29 2.63 13.17
C LEU A 116 0.83 3.09 14.12
N ARG A 117 2.10 2.97 13.71
CA ARG A 117 3.24 3.48 14.51
C ARG A 117 3.27 5.01 14.61
N HIS A 118 2.69 5.70 13.64
CA HIS A 118 2.65 7.17 13.61
C HIS A 118 1.28 7.73 14.00
N HIS A 119 0.25 6.88 13.97
CA HIS A 119 -1.13 7.22 14.31
C HIS A 119 -1.62 6.22 15.37
N PRO A 120 -1.26 6.40 16.66
CA PRO A 120 -1.62 5.46 17.72
C PRO A 120 -3.13 5.41 17.99
N THR A 121 -3.85 6.48 17.64
CA THR A 121 -5.31 6.58 17.75
C THR A 121 -5.93 7.00 16.41
N PRO A 122 -5.91 6.11 15.39
CA PRO A 122 -6.45 6.44 14.09
C PRO A 122 -7.97 6.57 14.16
N ALA A 123 -8.52 7.55 13.45
CA ALA A 123 -9.95 7.85 13.43
C ALA A 123 -10.77 6.85 12.58
N ALA A 124 -10.15 6.23 11.58
CA ALA A 124 -10.72 5.11 10.81
C ALA A 124 -9.65 4.43 9.94
N LEU A 125 -9.84 3.14 9.68
CA LEU A 125 -9.03 2.35 8.75
C LEU A 125 -9.94 1.73 7.69
N VAL A 126 -9.59 1.93 6.42
CA VAL A 126 -10.22 1.28 5.27
C VAL A 126 -9.17 0.41 4.59
N MET A 127 -9.43 -0.87 4.44
CA MET A 127 -8.52 -1.81 3.79
C MET A 127 -9.24 -2.54 2.67
N ALA A 128 -8.58 -2.72 1.53
CA ALA A 128 -9.10 -3.52 0.44
C ALA A 128 -8.40 -4.88 0.37
N ALA A 129 -9.19 -5.94 0.44
CA ALA A 129 -8.76 -7.30 0.14
C ALA A 129 -9.29 -7.70 -1.24
N ASP A 130 -8.43 -8.30 -2.05
CA ASP A 130 -8.74 -8.79 -3.38
C ASP A 130 -8.30 -10.25 -3.54
N ASP A 131 -8.18 -10.71 -4.78
CA ASP A 131 -7.74 -12.07 -5.07
C ASP A 131 -6.34 -12.37 -4.53
N PHE A 132 -5.41 -11.41 -4.42
CA PHE A 132 -4.06 -11.64 -3.86
C PHE A 132 -4.08 -12.05 -2.38
N TRP A 133 -5.15 -11.73 -1.64
CA TRP A 133 -5.31 -12.17 -0.26
C TRP A 133 -5.67 -13.65 -0.12
N CYS A 134 -6.23 -14.25 -1.18
CA CYS A 134 -6.62 -15.65 -1.21
C CYS A 134 -5.45 -16.54 -1.62
N THR A 135 -4.40 -16.59 -0.80
CA THR A 135 -3.20 -17.42 -1.03
C THR A 135 -2.96 -18.36 0.14
N ASP A 136 -2.39 -19.55 -0.11
CA ASP A 136 -1.95 -20.49 0.91
C ASP A 136 -0.49 -20.32 1.35
N ASP A 137 0.28 -19.46 0.67
CA ASP A 137 1.67 -19.21 1.00
C ASP A 137 1.81 -18.34 2.26
N PRO A 138 2.30 -18.90 3.39
CA PRO A 138 2.43 -18.14 4.63
C PRO A 138 3.51 -17.07 4.56
N ALA A 139 4.42 -17.09 3.59
CA ALA A 139 5.44 -16.05 3.41
C ALA A 139 4.84 -14.74 2.88
N LEU A 140 3.67 -14.80 2.21
CA LEU A 140 3.02 -13.66 1.55
C LEU A 140 4.01 -12.88 0.66
N PRO A 141 4.66 -13.54 -0.32
CA PRO A 141 5.70 -12.92 -1.10
C PRO A 141 5.15 -11.78 -1.97
N PRO A 142 5.96 -10.73 -2.21
CA PRO A 142 5.55 -9.62 -3.05
C PRO A 142 5.50 -10.04 -4.53
N GLY A 143 4.45 -9.63 -5.25
CA GLY A 143 4.34 -9.88 -6.70
C GLY A 143 5.27 -9.01 -7.55
N LYS A 144 5.74 -7.89 -7.00
CA LYS A 144 6.68 -6.93 -7.62
C LYS A 144 7.66 -6.41 -6.56
N PRO A 145 8.86 -5.91 -6.93
CA PRO A 145 9.77 -5.31 -5.98
C PRO A 145 9.10 -4.24 -5.10
N PHE A 146 9.30 -4.36 -3.78
CA PHE A 146 8.74 -3.46 -2.78
C PHE A 146 9.82 -3.09 -1.74
N PRO A 147 9.91 -1.82 -1.31
CA PRO A 147 10.98 -1.37 -0.41
C PRO A 147 10.65 -1.68 1.06
N PHE A 148 10.57 -2.97 1.44
CA PHE A 148 10.28 -3.39 2.83
C PHE A 148 11.13 -2.61 3.85
N TRP A 149 12.45 -2.55 3.62
CA TRP A 149 13.44 -1.85 4.43
C TRP A 149 13.07 -0.38 4.77
N LEU A 150 12.30 0.29 3.93
CA LEU A 150 11.89 1.69 4.14
C LEU A 150 10.89 1.79 5.29
N LEU A 151 10.06 0.77 5.47
CA LEU A 151 8.98 0.73 6.46
C LEU A 151 9.29 -0.20 7.65
N GLU A 152 10.37 -0.96 7.58
CA GLU A 152 10.77 -1.84 8.67
C GLU A 152 11.08 -1.09 9.97
N ARG A 153 10.89 -1.77 11.10
CA ARG A 153 11.26 -1.23 12.42
C ARG A 153 12.77 -1.25 12.65
N ASP A 154 13.46 -2.23 12.05
CA ASP A 154 14.89 -2.45 12.26
C ASP A 154 15.73 -1.31 11.64
N PRO A 155 16.47 -0.53 12.45
CA PRO A 155 17.34 0.53 11.94
C PRO A 155 18.48 -0.01 11.09
N VAL A 156 18.93 -1.26 11.31
CA VAL A 156 19.96 -1.90 10.50
C VAL A 156 19.43 -2.21 9.11
N ALA A 157 18.24 -2.82 9.00
CA ALA A 157 17.57 -3.02 7.71
C ALA A 157 17.37 -1.70 6.94
N TYR A 158 16.99 -0.62 7.63
CA TYR A 158 16.89 0.70 7.01
C TYR A 158 18.25 1.20 6.49
N ALA A 159 19.29 1.14 7.32
CA ALA A 159 20.65 1.56 6.94
C ALA A 159 21.21 0.75 5.76
N LEU A 160 21.01 -0.58 5.75
CA LEU A 160 21.36 -1.44 4.62
C LEU A 160 20.54 -1.10 3.37
N GLY A 161 19.28 -0.72 3.54
CA GLY A 161 18.43 -0.23 2.47
C GLY A 161 18.96 1.06 1.83
N LEU A 162 19.51 1.98 2.63
CA LEU A 162 20.12 3.21 2.13
C LEU A 162 21.36 2.99 1.25
N LEU A 163 22.04 1.83 1.38
CA LEU A 163 23.21 1.48 0.56
C LEU A 163 22.85 1.03 -0.86
N ARG A 164 21.57 0.90 -1.20
CA ARG A 164 21.13 0.51 -2.54
C ARG A 164 21.43 1.62 -3.55
N PHE A 165 21.88 1.23 -4.74
CA PHE A 165 22.24 2.17 -5.80
C PHE A 165 21.11 3.14 -6.18
N ASN A 166 19.88 2.64 -6.30
CA ASN A 166 18.72 3.49 -6.59
C ASN A 166 18.44 4.52 -5.48
N VAL A 167 18.81 4.22 -4.23
CA VAL A 167 18.66 5.18 -3.12
C VAL A 167 19.70 6.30 -3.20
N ALA A 168 20.93 6.01 -3.64
CA ALA A 168 21.92 7.05 -3.87
C ALA A 168 21.43 8.09 -4.90
N GLN A 169 20.74 7.63 -5.96
CA GLN A 169 20.10 8.52 -6.94
C GLN A 169 18.99 9.35 -6.29
N GLU A 170 18.23 8.79 -5.35
CA GLU A 170 17.15 9.48 -4.65
C GLU A 170 17.66 10.47 -3.60
N VAL A 171 18.83 10.23 -2.99
CA VAL A 171 19.53 11.22 -2.16
C VAL A 171 19.89 12.46 -2.98
N VAL A 172 20.53 12.25 -4.14
CA VAL A 172 20.85 13.36 -5.07
C VAL A 172 19.57 14.05 -5.55
N GLY A 173 18.55 13.28 -5.92
CA GLY A 173 17.25 13.78 -6.35
C GLY A 173 16.54 14.61 -5.28
N ARG A 174 16.59 14.18 -4.01
CA ARG A 174 16.03 14.91 -2.86
C ARG A 174 16.79 16.20 -2.61
N ILE A 175 18.13 16.19 -2.63
CA ILE A 175 18.95 17.40 -2.50
C ILE A 175 18.59 18.39 -3.61
N GLY A 176 18.57 17.94 -4.87
CA GLY A 176 18.21 18.78 -6.01
C GLY A 176 16.79 19.35 -5.90
N TRP A 177 15.84 18.58 -5.37
CA TRP A 177 14.47 19.05 -5.12
C TRP A 177 14.40 20.09 -3.99
N LEU A 178 15.15 19.90 -2.90
CA LEU A 178 15.22 20.83 -1.77
C LEU A 178 15.81 22.19 -2.18
N LEU A 179 16.80 22.19 -3.07
CA LEU A 179 17.48 23.39 -3.57
C LEU A 179 16.66 24.18 -4.61
N ARG A 180 15.56 23.63 -5.15
CA ARG A 180 14.70 24.34 -6.11
C ARG A 180 13.87 25.41 -5.42
N ARG A 181 13.94 26.65 -5.94
CA ARG A 181 13.11 27.78 -5.49
C ARG A 181 11.60 27.51 -5.62
N ALA A 182 11.20 26.97 -6.78
CA ALA A 182 9.83 26.50 -7.05
C ALA A 182 9.86 24.98 -7.21
N ARG A 183 9.69 24.27 -6.09
CA ARG A 183 9.72 22.81 -6.05
C ARG A 183 8.36 22.22 -6.46
N PRO A 184 8.31 21.23 -7.37
CA PRO A 184 7.06 20.54 -7.68
C PRO A 184 6.62 19.70 -6.48
N VAL A 185 5.32 19.65 -6.22
CA VAL A 185 4.73 18.93 -5.08
C VAL A 185 3.65 17.98 -5.61
N ALA A 186 3.67 16.74 -5.13
CA ALA A 186 2.60 15.78 -5.41
C ALA A 186 1.46 15.93 -4.39
N PRO A 187 0.23 15.51 -4.72
CA PRO A 187 -0.86 15.47 -3.75
C PRO A 187 -0.46 14.77 -2.46
N ALA A 188 -0.71 15.44 -1.33
CA ALA A 188 -0.32 14.97 0.00
C ALA A 188 -1.15 13.75 0.42
N ASP A 189 -2.44 13.74 0.10
CA ASP A 189 -3.38 12.65 0.37
C ASP A 189 -3.10 11.38 -0.45
N GLY A 190 -2.25 11.45 -1.47
CA GLY A 190 -1.86 10.30 -2.29
C GLY A 190 -2.90 9.77 -3.24
N TRP A 191 -4.01 10.49 -3.43
CA TRP A 191 -4.98 10.12 -4.44
C TRP A 191 -4.42 10.36 -5.85
N TRP A 192 -4.68 9.42 -6.75
CA TRP A 192 -4.35 9.51 -8.16
C TRP A 192 -5.57 9.07 -8.96
N ASN A 193 -6.13 10.01 -9.72
CA ASN A 193 -7.15 9.70 -10.71
C ASN A 193 -6.52 8.90 -11.87
N TYR A 194 -6.76 7.59 -11.90
CA TYR A 194 -6.30 6.69 -12.97
C TYR A 194 -7.04 6.88 -14.28
N GLU A 195 -8.24 7.45 -14.26
CA GLU A 195 -9.11 7.45 -15.41
C GLU A 195 -8.48 8.12 -16.64
N PRO A 196 -7.89 9.34 -16.55
CA PRO A 196 -7.22 9.94 -17.70
C PRO A 196 -6.10 9.09 -18.30
N ASP A 197 -5.35 8.36 -17.48
CA ASP A 197 -4.20 7.57 -17.93
C ASP A 197 -4.67 6.26 -18.57
N TYR A 198 -5.69 5.60 -18.00
CA TYR A 198 -6.32 4.43 -18.61
C TYR A 198 -7.00 4.81 -19.94
N LEU A 199 -7.68 5.95 -20.02
CA LEU A 199 -8.27 6.43 -21.27
C LEU A 199 -7.21 6.65 -22.35
N LYS A 200 -6.06 7.26 -22.01
CA LYS A 200 -4.92 7.42 -22.94
C LYS A 200 -4.32 6.10 -23.39
N LEU A 201 -4.35 5.08 -22.54
CA LEU A 201 -3.92 3.72 -22.87
C LEU A 201 -4.96 2.93 -23.69
N GLY A 202 -6.06 3.57 -24.11
CA GLY A 202 -7.07 2.98 -24.99
C GLY A 202 -8.10 2.12 -24.26
N PHE A 203 -8.22 2.21 -22.93
CA PHE A 203 -9.21 1.45 -22.15
C PHE A 203 -10.66 1.99 -22.27
N ALA A 204 -10.92 2.91 -23.21
CA ALA A 204 -12.27 3.34 -23.59
C ALA A 204 -12.44 3.56 -25.10
N GLY A 205 -11.54 3.01 -25.93
CA GLY A 205 -11.65 3.09 -27.38
C GLY A 205 -12.13 1.78 -27.99
N ASP A 206 -12.81 1.86 -29.13
CA ASP A 206 -13.40 0.72 -29.87
C ASP A 206 -12.40 -0.38 -30.27
N ALA A 207 -11.09 -0.08 -30.19
CA ALA A 207 -10.01 -0.99 -30.60
C ALA A 207 -9.66 -2.06 -29.54
N ARG A 208 -10.13 -1.94 -28.29
CA ARG A 208 -9.86 -2.93 -27.23
C ARG A 208 -11.09 -3.81 -27.01
N PRO A 209 -10.91 -5.13 -26.78
CA PRO A 209 -12.01 -5.98 -26.35
C PRO A 209 -12.65 -5.40 -25.09
N ALA A 210 -13.99 -5.38 -25.07
CA ALA A 210 -14.75 -4.93 -23.92
C ALA A 210 -14.34 -5.75 -22.67
N PRO A 211 -14.40 -5.19 -21.45
CA PRO A 211 -14.09 -5.91 -20.21
C PRO A 211 -14.79 -7.28 -20.10
N GLY A 212 -16.03 -7.39 -20.56
CA GLY A 212 -16.82 -8.63 -20.63
C GLY A 212 -16.28 -9.69 -21.60
N ALA A 213 -15.51 -9.29 -22.61
CA ALA A 213 -14.88 -10.19 -23.58
C ALA A 213 -13.54 -10.78 -23.10
N GLY A 214 -13.13 -10.51 -21.85
CA GLY A 214 -11.98 -11.15 -21.24
C GLY A 214 -12.12 -12.67 -21.09
N ALA A 215 -11.02 -13.35 -20.79
CA ALA A 215 -11.04 -14.80 -20.59
C ALA A 215 -12.00 -15.17 -19.45
N ALA A 216 -12.78 -16.22 -19.66
CA ALA A 216 -13.69 -16.72 -18.64
C ALA A 216 -12.88 -17.21 -17.43
N THR A 217 -13.37 -16.88 -16.25
CA THR A 217 -12.80 -17.34 -14.99
C THR A 217 -12.93 -18.88 -14.89
N PRO A 218 -11.84 -19.64 -14.70
CA PRO A 218 -11.91 -21.10 -14.60
C PRO A 218 -12.73 -21.58 -13.39
N ASP A 219 -13.41 -22.72 -13.50
CA ASP A 219 -14.17 -23.31 -12.38
C ASP A 219 -13.29 -23.85 -11.25
N THR A 220 -12.02 -24.11 -11.55
CA THR A 220 -11.04 -24.58 -10.57
C THR A 220 -10.25 -23.40 -10.03
N PRO A 221 -9.98 -23.34 -8.72
CA PRO A 221 -9.06 -22.37 -8.18
C PRO A 221 -7.68 -22.57 -8.81
N GLU A 222 -6.95 -21.46 -9.00
CA GLU A 222 -5.54 -21.56 -9.34
C GLU A 222 -4.76 -22.28 -8.23
N PRO A 223 -3.60 -22.87 -8.55
CA PRO A 223 -2.70 -23.40 -7.52
C PRO A 223 -2.49 -22.38 -6.41
N HIS A 224 -2.44 -22.85 -5.17
CA HIS A 224 -2.25 -22.00 -3.98
C HIS A 224 -3.39 -21.03 -3.66
N ARG A 225 -4.57 -21.15 -4.28
CA ARG A 225 -5.74 -20.28 -4.03
C ARG A 225 -6.90 -20.95 -3.30
N ALA A 226 -6.75 -22.20 -2.87
CA ALA A 226 -7.84 -23.00 -2.26
C ALA A 226 -7.83 -23.03 -0.73
N GLY A 227 -6.90 -22.32 -0.09
CA GLY A 227 -6.69 -22.34 1.36
C GLY A 227 -5.57 -23.30 1.78
N PRO A 228 -5.05 -23.20 3.02
CA PRO A 228 -5.41 -22.27 4.09
C PRO A 228 -5.15 -20.78 3.73
N PHE A 229 -5.65 -19.82 4.52
CA PHE A 229 -5.54 -18.38 4.21
C PHE A 229 -4.69 -17.61 5.24
N PRO A 230 -3.35 -17.75 5.24
CA PRO A 230 -2.44 -17.08 6.18
C PRO A 230 -2.56 -15.55 6.24
N ALA A 231 -2.97 -14.88 5.15
CA ALA A 231 -3.20 -13.43 5.16
C ALA A 231 -4.26 -13.02 6.19
N ALA A 232 -5.34 -13.80 6.34
CA ALA A 232 -6.38 -13.56 7.35
C ALA A 232 -5.83 -13.73 8.77
N ALA A 233 -4.99 -14.74 9.02
CA ALA A 233 -4.37 -14.93 10.33
C ALA A 233 -3.43 -13.78 10.72
N ARG A 234 -2.64 -13.26 9.76
CA ARG A 234 -1.79 -12.09 10.00
C ARG A 234 -2.61 -10.81 10.20
N LEU A 235 -3.73 -10.67 9.48
CA LEU A 235 -4.67 -9.57 9.69
C LEU A 235 -5.20 -9.56 11.13
N ALA A 236 -5.69 -10.70 11.64
CA ALA A 236 -6.17 -10.80 13.03
C ALA A 236 -5.10 -10.37 14.04
N THR A 237 -3.85 -10.79 13.83
CA THR A 237 -2.71 -10.40 14.68
C THR A 237 -2.47 -8.89 14.68
N ILE A 238 -2.60 -8.24 13.52
CA ILE A 238 -2.40 -6.78 13.42
C ILE A 238 -3.61 -6.03 14.00
N LEU A 239 -4.84 -6.50 13.77
CA LEU A 239 -6.06 -5.89 14.31
C LEU A 239 -6.11 -5.89 15.83
N ALA A 240 -5.48 -6.87 16.49
CA ALA A 240 -5.34 -6.88 17.95
C ALA A 240 -4.54 -5.68 18.51
N ARG A 241 -3.81 -4.94 17.66
CA ARG A 241 -3.06 -3.73 18.02
C ARG A 241 -3.78 -2.44 17.61
N VAL A 242 -4.89 -2.55 16.91
CA VAL A 242 -5.73 -1.39 16.56
C VAL A 242 -6.60 -1.06 17.77
N PRO A 243 -6.72 0.23 18.16
CA PRO A 243 -7.59 0.62 19.27
C PRO A 243 -9.03 0.18 19.04
N ALA A 244 -9.69 -0.37 20.07
CA ALA A 244 -11.03 -0.92 19.98
C ALA A 244 -12.07 0.08 19.47
N GLU A 245 -11.84 1.38 19.71
CA GLU A 245 -12.68 2.48 19.27
C GLU A 245 -12.52 2.84 17.79
N THR A 246 -11.44 2.41 17.12
CA THR A 246 -11.18 2.70 15.70
C THR A 246 -12.12 1.89 14.80
N PRO A 247 -12.94 2.53 13.94
CA PRO A 247 -13.65 1.85 12.87
C PRO A 247 -12.69 1.19 11.88
N VAL A 248 -12.86 -0.10 11.61
CA VAL A 248 -12.12 -0.85 10.59
C VAL A 248 -13.08 -1.38 9.53
N VAL A 249 -12.94 -0.90 8.29
CA VAL A 249 -13.74 -1.34 7.16
C VAL A 249 -12.86 -2.15 6.20
N MET A 250 -13.17 -3.42 6.03
CA MET A 250 -12.59 -4.24 4.97
C MET A 250 -13.50 -4.19 3.74
N VAL A 251 -12.92 -3.99 2.56
CA VAL A 251 -13.63 -3.89 1.29
C VAL A 251 -13.14 -4.99 0.36
N PHE A 252 -14.04 -5.74 -0.24
CA PHE A 252 -13.75 -6.50 -1.45
C PHE A 252 -14.22 -5.66 -2.63
N PRO A 253 -13.29 -5.04 -3.40
CA PRO A 253 -13.67 -4.11 -4.44
C PRO A 253 -14.48 -4.78 -5.56
N PRO A 254 -15.38 -4.03 -6.22
CA PRO A 254 -16.17 -4.57 -7.32
C PRO A 254 -15.28 -4.97 -8.50
N ILE A 255 -15.68 -6.05 -9.16
CA ILE A 255 -15.05 -6.54 -10.39
C ILE A 255 -16.13 -6.72 -11.46
N HIS A 256 -15.72 -6.82 -12.72
CA HIS A 256 -16.65 -7.10 -13.80
C HIS A 256 -17.25 -8.51 -13.64
N ALA A 257 -18.51 -8.70 -14.03
CA ALA A 257 -19.23 -9.96 -13.83
C ALA A 257 -18.55 -11.16 -14.51
N SER A 258 -17.90 -10.94 -15.66
CA SER A 258 -17.11 -11.98 -16.35
C SER A 258 -15.92 -12.51 -15.54
N ALA A 259 -15.48 -11.77 -14.52
CA ALA A 259 -14.40 -12.14 -13.61
C ALA A 259 -14.89 -12.81 -12.31
N LEU A 260 -16.20 -12.85 -12.08
CA LEU A 260 -16.77 -13.54 -10.92
C LEU A 260 -16.67 -15.06 -11.12
N PRO A 261 -16.32 -15.82 -10.06
CA PRO A 261 -16.37 -17.27 -10.14
C PRO A 261 -17.83 -17.74 -10.28
N ARG A 262 -18.08 -18.72 -11.15
CA ARG A 262 -19.44 -19.24 -11.34
C ARG A 262 -19.95 -19.91 -10.06
N PRO A 263 -21.18 -19.63 -9.61
CA PRO A 263 -21.77 -20.27 -8.44
C PRO A 263 -21.72 -21.81 -8.53
N GLY A 264 -21.48 -22.48 -7.40
CA GLY A 264 -21.41 -23.94 -7.32
C GLY A 264 -20.08 -24.56 -7.78
N THR A 265 -19.11 -23.76 -8.26
CA THR A 265 -17.79 -24.26 -8.67
C THR A 265 -16.81 -24.35 -7.49
N ARG A 266 -15.71 -25.10 -7.67
CA ARG A 266 -14.62 -25.17 -6.69
C ARG A 266 -13.96 -23.81 -6.47
N ARG A 267 -13.85 -22.99 -7.52
CA ARG A 267 -13.30 -21.63 -7.41
C ARG A 267 -14.23 -20.72 -6.60
N ALA A 268 -15.55 -20.78 -6.81
CA ALA A 268 -16.49 -20.03 -5.99
C ALA A 268 -16.43 -20.46 -4.52
N ALA A 269 -16.32 -21.76 -4.24
CA ALA A 269 -16.13 -22.25 -2.87
C ALA A 269 -14.81 -21.74 -2.24
N ALA A 270 -13.72 -21.72 -3.00
CA ALA A 270 -12.43 -21.19 -2.53
C ALA A 270 -12.47 -19.68 -2.24
N GLU A 271 -13.09 -18.89 -3.12
CA GLU A 271 -13.27 -17.44 -2.90
C GLU A 271 -14.14 -17.18 -1.66
N GLN A 272 -15.25 -17.93 -1.50
CA GLN A 272 -16.10 -17.80 -0.34
C GLN A 272 -15.38 -18.19 0.96
N ALA A 273 -14.54 -19.23 0.93
CA ALA A 273 -13.74 -19.65 2.08
C ALA A 273 -12.69 -18.57 2.45
N CYS A 274 -12.08 -17.93 1.46
CA CYS A 274 -11.16 -16.81 1.65
C CYS A 274 -11.87 -15.60 2.29
N LYS A 275 -13.01 -15.18 1.71
CA LYS A 275 -13.86 -14.11 2.25
C LYS A 275 -14.28 -14.41 3.69
N ALA A 276 -14.69 -15.66 3.98
CA ALA A 276 -15.06 -16.10 5.32
C ALA A 276 -13.89 -16.04 6.31
N ALA A 277 -12.68 -16.45 5.91
CA ALA A 277 -11.49 -16.35 6.76
C ALA A 277 -11.15 -14.88 7.09
N ILE A 278 -11.23 -13.98 6.12
CA ILE A 278 -11.02 -12.54 6.32
C ILE A 278 -12.11 -11.94 7.21
N ALA A 279 -13.37 -12.31 7.00
CA ALA A 279 -14.49 -11.90 7.85
C ALA A 279 -14.29 -12.35 9.31
N ALA A 280 -13.84 -13.59 9.52
CA ALA A 280 -13.53 -14.12 10.84
C ALA A 280 -12.38 -13.38 11.52
N ALA A 281 -11.31 -13.07 10.78
CA ALA A 281 -10.21 -12.24 11.27
C ALA A 281 -10.69 -10.83 11.65
N LEU A 282 -11.53 -10.23 10.82
CA LEU A 282 -12.08 -8.89 11.03
C LEU A 282 -13.02 -8.82 12.24
N ALA A 283 -13.79 -9.88 12.49
CA ALA A 283 -14.69 -10.00 13.62
C ALA A 283 -13.98 -10.00 14.98
N SER A 284 -12.65 -10.20 15.02
CA SER A 284 -11.85 -10.04 16.24
C SER A 284 -11.79 -8.58 16.74
N HIS A 285 -12.10 -7.61 15.87
CA HIS A 285 -12.12 -6.20 16.21
C HIS A 285 -13.56 -5.72 16.46
N PRO A 286 -13.88 -5.08 17.61
CA PRO A 286 -15.26 -4.77 18.00
C PRO A 286 -15.97 -3.76 17.08
N ARG A 287 -15.22 -2.80 16.53
CA ARG A 287 -15.72 -1.82 15.55
C ARG A 287 -15.29 -2.14 14.13
N SER A 288 -15.72 -3.29 13.62
CA SER A 288 -15.39 -3.70 12.26
C SER A 288 -16.60 -3.97 11.37
N ALA A 289 -16.41 -3.82 10.07
CA ALA A 289 -17.40 -4.16 9.04
C ALA A 289 -16.72 -4.60 7.75
N MET A 290 -17.30 -5.58 7.07
CA MET A 290 -16.90 -6.00 5.73
C MET A 290 -17.91 -5.50 4.71
N LEU A 291 -17.44 -4.91 3.62
CA LEU A 291 -18.21 -4.55 2.43
C LEU A 291 -17.77 -5.47 1.29
N ASP A 292 -18.62 -6.42 0.92
CA ASP A 292 -18.38 -7.30 -0.22
C ASP A 292 -19.09 -6.75 -1.46
N GLU A 293 -18.38 -5.91 -2.23
CA GLU A 293 -18.88 -5.38 -3.51
C GLU A 293 -18.42 -6.23 -4.70
N ARG A 294 -17.68 -7.31 -4.45
CA ARG A 294 -17.28 -8.32 -5.45
C ARG A 294 -18.41 -9.33 -5.64
N ARG A 295 -19.53 -8.87 -6.17
CA ARG A 295 -20.79 -9.61 -6.33
C ARG A 295 -21.48 -9.28 -7.65
N ASP A 296 -22.34 -10.20 -8.08
CA ASP A 296 -23.14 -10.04 -9.29
C ASP A 296 -24.22 -8.95 -9.09
N THR A 297 -24.12 -7.88 -9.86
CA THR A 297 -25.00 -6.70 -9.84
C THR A 297 -25.24 -6.22 -11.27
N PRO A 298 -26.35 -5.51 -11.57
CA PRO A 298 -26.55 -4.91 -12.89
C PRO A 298 -25.35 -4.08 -13.37
N GLU A 299 -24.75 -3.29 -12.47
CA GLU A 299 -23.58 -2.46 -12.75
C GLU A 299 -22.34 -3.30 -13.10
N SER A 300 -22.18 -4.49 -12.51
CA SER A 300 -21.04 -5.37 -12.80
C SER A 300 -21.03 -5.94 -14.23
N HIS A 301 -22.14 -5.86 -14.97
CA HIS A 301 -22.23 -6.27 -16.39
C HIS A 301 -22.08 -5.10 -17.37
N ASP A 302 -21.96 -3.86 -16.88
CA ASP A 302 -21.80 -2.69 -17.75
C ASP A 302 -20.31 -2.47 -18.04
N ASP A 303 -19.89 -2.86 -19.24
CA ASP A 303 -18.55 -2.65 -19.77
C ASP A 303 -18.08 -1.18 -19.67
N ALA A 304 -19.00 -0.21 -19.77
CA ALA A 304 -18.66 1.21 -19.68
C ALA A 304 -18.26 1.64 -18.26
N LEU A 305 -18.50 0.81 -17.24
CA LEU A 305 -18.17 1.06 -15.84
C LEU A 305 -16.81 0.49 -15.41
N PHE A 306 -16.12 -0.23 -16.30
CA PHE A 306 -14.85 -0.88 -16.02
C PHE A 306 -13.79 -0.55 -17.09
N PHE A 307 -12.53 -0.49 -16.68
CA PHE A 307 -11.42 -0.47 -17.62
C PHE A 307 -11.08 -1.89 -18.09
N ASP A 308 -11.09 -2.84 -17.16
CA ASP A 308 -10.84 -4.25 -17.40
C ASP A 308 -11.65 -5.10 -16.41
N GLN A 309 -11.44 -6.41 -16.44
CA GLN A 309 -12.14 -7.36 -15.57
C GLN A 309 -12.04 -7.08 -14.06
N SER A 310 -11.05 -6.30 -13.62
CA SER A 310 -10.71 -6.07 -12.20
C SER A 310 -10.69 -4.60 -11.76
N HIS A 311 -10.59 -3.65 -12.70
CA HIS A 311 -10.51 -2.21 -12.40
C HIS A 311 -11.78 -1.49 -12.85
N TYR A 312 -12.56 -1.05 -11.88
CA TYR A 312 -13.74 -0.19 -12.09
C TYR A 312 -13.36 1.27 -12.35
N ARG A 313 -14.32 2.07 -12.83
CA ARG A 313 -14.18 3.51 -13.12
C ARG A 313 -14.77 4.40 -12.03
N LEU A 314 -14.58 5.72 -12.13
CA LEU A 314 -15.10 6.68 -11.14
C LEU A 314 -16.61 6.57 -10.85
N PRO A 315 -17.50 6.28 -11.83
CA PRO A 315 -18.92 6.11 -11.54
C PRO A 315 -19.24 4.96 -10.57
N VAL A 316 -18.40 3.93 -10.48
CA VAL A 316 -18.49 2.85 -9.48
C VAL A 316 -17.74 3.21 -8.20
N ALA A 317 -16.60 3.89 -8.33
CA ALA A 317 -15.77 4.30 -7.19
C ALA A 317 -16.51 5.22 -6.20
N ARG A 318 -17.37 6.10 -6.73
CA ARG A 318 -18.10 7.11 -5.94
C ARG A 318 -19.16 6.50 -5.03
N PRO A 319 -20.10 5.66 -5.52
CA PRO A 319 -21.00 4.88 -4.65
C PRO A 319 -20.26 4.00 -3.65
N LEU A 320 -19.14 3.37 -4.06
CA LEU A 320 -18.32 2.58 -3.15
C LEU A 320 -17.76 3.42 -2.00
N ALA A 321 -17.24 4.62 -2.28
CA ALA A 321 -16.78 5.55 -1.26
C ALA A 321 -17.92 5.95 -0.30
N ASP A 322 -19.13 6.17 -0.81
CA ASP A 322 -20.29 6.50 0.02
C ASP A 322 -20.67 5.33 0.95
N ALA A 323 -20.64 4.09 0.44
CA ALA A 323 -20.87 2.88 1.22
C ALA A 323 -19.82 2.69 2.33
N ILE A 324 -18.53 2.94 2.01
CA ILE A 324 -17.43 2.93 2.99
C ILE A 324 -17.67 3.99 4.07
N ALA A 325 -18.00 5.23 3.69
CA ALA A 325 -18.27 6.30 4.64
C ALA A 325 -19.47 5.98 5.56
N ALA A 326 -20.55 5.42 5.00
CA ALA A 326 -21.70 4.97 5.77
C ALA A 326 -21.33 3.88 6.78
N ALA A 327 -20.49 2.91 6.37
CA ALA A 327 -19.99 1.87 7.27
C ALA A 327 -19.15 2.46 8.41
N VAL A 328 -18.23 3.40 8.11
CA VAL A 328 -17.43 4.11 9.13
C VAL A 328 -18.33 4.84 10.12
N ASN A 329 -19.28 5.64 9.64
CA ASN A 329 -20.18 6.41 10.50
C ASN A 329 -21.05 5.51 11.39
N ARG A 330 -21.57 4.40 10.85
CA ARG A 330 -22.32 3.40 11.63
C ARG A 330 -21.47 2.79 12.75
N LEU A 331 -20.20 2.48 12.49
CA LEU A 331 -19.29 1.92 13.49
C LEU A 331 -18.94 2.93 14.59
N ARG A 332 -18.78 4.22 14.25
CA ARG A 332 -18.54 5.30 15.22
C ARG A 332 -19.74 5.55 16.13
N ALA A 333 -20.95 5.39 15.60
CA ALA A 333 -22.18 5.56 16.36
C ALA A 333 -22.46 4.40 17.35
N ARG A 334 -21.72 3.28 17.26
CA ARG A 334 -21.89 2.16 18.20
C ARG A 334 -21.43 2.57 19.60
N PRO A 335 -22.24 2.36 20.64
CA PRO A 335 -21.82 2.61 22.03
C PRO A 335 -20.58 1.77 22.36
N ALA A 336 -19.74 2.28 23.25
CA ALA A 336 -18.59 1.52 23.74
C ALA A 336 -19.09 0.25 24.43
N ILE A 337 -18.45 -0.89 24.14
CA ILE A 337 -18.73 -2.14 24.85
C ILE A 337 -18.17 -1.96 26.27
N PRO A 338 -18.95 -2.18 27.34
CA PRO A 338 -18.42 -2.19 28.70
C PRO A 338 -17.33 -3.26 28.81
N GLY A 339 -16.15 -2.87 29.29
CA GLY A 339 -15.00 -3.77 29.49
C GLY A 339 -15.17 -4.71 30.68
#